data_AF-A0A0J1GTK0-F1
#
_entry.id   AF-A0A0J1GTK0-F1
#
_cell.length_a   1.000
_cell.length_b   1.000
_cell.length_c   1.000
_cell.angle_alpha   90.00
_cell.angle_beta   90.00
_cell.angle_gamma   90.00
#
_symmetry.space_group_name_H-M   'P 1'
#
loop_
_entity.id
_entity.type
_entity.pdbx_description
1 polymer ?
#
loop_
_entity_poly.entity_id
_entity_poly.type
_entity_poly.pdbx_seq_one_letter_code
_entity_poly.pdbx_strand_id
1 'polypeptide(L)'
;MQCTSCRVGILLPGLIDNLFKAHTCVHCGGNWVLIEDYVTWKEEHPEVSAPEANGCEAIDTEKALLCPVSGKIMRKFRITANHTHRLDYSAGVGGVWLDKGEWELIKQDGLMTSLNAILTVQWQKNIRRDLAKESFTAFYQDKFGDEAYSKVKAVREWIEEQPCKAELRAYLLAEDPYSAER
;
A
#
# COMPACT_ATOMS: atom_id res chain seq x y z
N MET A 1 -13.87 -23.61 -9.30
CA MET A 1 -12.56 -23.92 -8.67
C MET A 1 -12.71 -23.89 -7.16
N GLN A 2 -11.92 -24.67 -6.39
CA GLN A 2 -11.99 -24.63 -4.92
C GLN A 2 -11.34 -23.33 -4.39
N CYS A 3 -11.90 -22.76 -3.33
CA CYS A 3 -11.33 -21.58 -2.68
C CYS A 3 -10.10 -21.96 -1.87
N THR A 4 -8.95 -21.39 -2.20
CA THR A 4 -7.69 -21.65 -1.49
C THR A 4 -7.52 -20.86 -0.19
N SER A 5 -8.31 -19.79 0.00
CA SER A 5 -8.38 -19.02 1.25
C SER A 5 -9.10 -19.81 2.35
N CYS A 6 -10.39 -20.12 2.18
CA CYS A 6 -11.15 -20.85 3.21
C CYS A 6 -11.08 -22.37 3.10
N ARG A 7 -10.70 -22.94 1.95
CA ARG A 7 -10.64 -24.40 1.67
C ARG A 7 -11.96 -25.17 1.80
N VAL A 8 -13.06 -24.47 2.03
CA VAL A 8 -14.42 -25.04 2.16
C VAL A 8 -15.28 -24.67 0.96
N GLY A 9 -15.25 -23.41 0.53
CA GLY A 9 -16.12 -22.91 -0.52
C GLY A 9 -15.61 -23.17 -1.94
N ILE A 10 -16.51 -22.95 -2.90
CA ILE A 10 -16.25 -22.98 -4.34
C ILE A 10 -16.32 -21.54 -4.87
N LEU A 11 -15.44 -21.20 -5.81
CA LEU A 11 -15.49 -19.92 -6.53
C LEU A 11 -16.43 -20.06 -7.72
N LEU A 12 -17.49 -19.24 -7.73
CA LEU A 12 -18.46 -19.14 -8.82
C LEU A 12 -18.21 -17.89 -9.66
N PRO A 13 -18.35 -17.95 -10.99
CA PRO A 13 -18.19 -16.78 -11.85
C PRO A 13 -19.28 -15.74 -11.55
N GLY A 14 -18.90 -14.46 -11.61
CA GLY A 14 -19.78 -13.34 -11.39
C GLY A 14 -19.10 -12.01 -11.73
N LEU A 15 -19.67 -10.92 -11.24
CA LEU A 15 -19.11 -9.59 -11.33
C LEU A 15 -18.93 -9.03 -9.92
N ILE A 16 -17.82 -8.34 -9.67
CA ILE A 16 -17.67 -7.56 -8.44
C ILE A 16 -18.36 -6.22 -8.63
N ASP A 17 -19.33 -5.88 -7.77
CA ASP A 17 -20.16 -4.67 -7.87
C ASP A 17 -20.79 -4.41 -9.25
N ASN A 18 -21.05 -5.46 -10.04
CA ASN A 18 -21.48 -5.34 -11.44
C ASN A 18 -20.48 -4.60 -12.37
N LEU A 19 -19.20 -4.57 -12.00
CA LEU A 19 -18.16 -3.85 -12.75
C LEU A 19 -17.41 -4.78 -13.70
N PHE A 20 -16.61 -5.69 -13.16
CA PHE A 20 -15.76 -6.59 -13.95
C PHE A 20 -15.81 -8.02 -13.42
N LYS A 21 -15.34 -8.95 -14.26
CA LYS A 21 -15.41 -10.38 -13.99
C LYS A 21 -14.59 -10.75 -12.76
N ALA A 22 -15.22 -11.56 -11.92
CA ALA A 22 -14.59 -12.16 -10.75
C ALA A 22 -15.13 -13.57 -10.55
N HIS A 23 -14.42 -14.36 -9.74
CA HIS A 23 -14.95 -15.59 -9.18
C HIS A 23 -15.06 -15.44 -7.66
N THR A 24 -16.29 -15.40 -7.16
CA THR A 24 -16.58 -15.14 -5.74
C THR A 24 -16.78 -16.45 -4.99
N CYS A 25 -16.17 -16.55 -3.81
CA CYS A 25 -16.36 -17.71 -2.94
C CYS A 25 -17.73 -17.67 -2.26
N VAL A 26 -18.51 -18.74 -2.42
CA VAL A 26 -19.82 -18.89 -1.76
C VAL A 26 -19.76 -19.03 -0.23
N HIS A 27 -18.57 -19.27 0.33
CA HIS A 27 -18.39 -19.47 1.78
C HIS A 27 -17.76 -18.24 2.47
N CYS A 28 -16.59 -17.78 2.02
CA CYS A 28 -15.92 -16.65 2.65
C CYS A 28 -16.21 -15.29 2.00
N GLY A 29 -16.79 -15.25 0.80
CA GLY A 29 -17.06 -14.00 0.07
C GLY A 29 -15.82 -13.34 -0.55
N GLY A 30 -14.65 -13.97 -0.50
CA GLY A 30 -13.46 -13.49 -1.20
C GLY A 30 -13.60 -13.64 -2.72
N ASN A 31 -12.90 -12.78 -3.46
CA ASN A 31 -13.00 -12.63 -4.90
C ASN A 31 -11.66 -12.95 -5.58
N TRP A 32 -11.72 -13.79 -6.61
CA TRP A 32 -10.61 -14.03 -7.52
C TRP A 32 -10.81 -13.23 -8.81
N VAL A 33 -9.87 -12.36 -9.14
CA VAL A 33 -9.96 -11.41 -10.24
C VAL A 33 -8.75 -11.58 -11.16
N LEU A 34 -8.96 -11.58 -12.47
CA LEU A 34 -7.86 -11.45 -13.42
C LEU A 34 -7.58 -9.97 -13.67
N ILE A 35 -6.30 -9.58 -13.65
CA ILE A 35 -5.91 -8.19 -13.91
C ILE A 35 -6.27 -7.76 -15.32
N GLU A 36 -6.28 -8.67 -16.28
CA GLU A 36 -6.74 -8.40 -17.64
C GLU A 36 -8.22 -7.97 -17.66
N ASP A 37 -9.12 -8.73 -17.01
CA ASP A 37 -10.55 -8.38 -16.92
C ASP A 37 -10.76 -7.00 -16.27
N TYR A 38 -9.97 -6.68 -15.25
CA TYR A 38 -10.00 -5.36 -14.60
C TYR A 38 -9.51 -4.25 -15.55
N VAL A 39 -8.38 -4.46 -16.24
CA VAL A 39 -7.81 -3.46 -17.14
C VAL A 39 -8.74 -3.19 -18.31
N THR A 40 -9.31 -4.24 -18.93
CA THR A 40 -10.30 -4.10 -20.00
C THR A 40 -11.50 -3.28 -19.53
N TRP A 41 -12.07 -3.60 -18.36
CA TRP A 41 -13.17 -2.82 -17.80
C TRP A 41 -12.78 -1.35 -17.58
N LYS A 42 -11.59 -1.08 -17.03
CA LYS A 42 -11.10 0.29 -16.78
C LYS A 42 -10.94 1.09 -18.08
N GLU A 43 -10.43 0.46 -19.14
CA GLU A 43 -10.25 1.11 -20.44
C GLU A 43 -11.59 1.44 -21.12
N GLU A 44 -12.59 0.59 -20.94
CA GLU A 44 -13.96 0.83 -21.41
C GLU A 44 -14.69 1.91 -20.60
N HIS A 45 -14.21 2.23 -19.40
CA HIS A 45 -14.88 3.10 -18.43
C HIS A 45 -13.96 4.20 -17.85
N PRO A 46 -13.41 5.11 -18.69
CA PRO A 46 -12.43 6.11 -18.25
C PRO A 46 -13.00 7.18 -17.30
N GLU A 47 -14.31 7.43 -17.35
CA GLU A 47 -15.02 8.46 -16.56
C GLU A 47 -15.61 7.93 -15.24
N VAL A 48 -15.36 6.67 -14.87
CA VAL A 48 -15.95 6.11 -13.65
C VAL A 48 -15.39 6.81 -12.42
N SER A 49 -16.26 7.59 -11.79
CA SER A 49 -16.06 8.15 -10.47
C SER A 49 -16.26 7.06 -9.42
N ALA A 50 -15.44 7.06 -8.37
CA ALA A 50 -15.52 6.07 -7.31
C ALA A 50 -16.94 6.07 -6.69
N PRO A 51 -17.69 4.96 -6.71
CA PRO A 51 -18.98 4.89 -6.06
C PRO A 51 -18.79 5.02 -4.54
N GLU A 52 -19.81 5.56 -3.86
CA GLU A 52 -19.81 5.68 -2.41
C GLU A 52 -19.54 4.31 -1.78
N ALA A 53 -18.44 4.22 -1.03
CA ALA A 53 -18.10 3.00 -0.35
C ALA A 53 -18.93 2.86 0.92
N ASN A 54 -19.79 1.86 0.96
CA ASN A 54 -20.45 1.46 2.19
C ASN A 54 -19.40 0.91 3.16
N GLY A 55 -19.44 1.35 4.42
CA GLY A 55 -18.50 0.96 5.48
C GLY A 55 -18.59 -0.53 5.78
N CYS A 56 -17.84 -1.35 5.04
CA CYS A 56 -17.62 -2.76 5.35
C CYS A 56 -16.25 -2.90 6.03
N GLU A 57 -16.20 -3.61 7.16
CA GLU A 57 -14.93 -4.05 7.74
C GLU A 57 -14.29 -5.09 6.81
N ALA A 58 -13.15 -4.74 6.23
CA ALA A 58 -12.35 -5.67 5.43
C ALA A 58 -11.67 -6.70 6.33
N ILE A 59 -11.57 -7.93 5.85
CA ILE A 59 -10.82 -9.01 6.51
C ILE A 59 -9.54 -9.22 5.70
N ASP A 60 -8.37 -9.23 6.35
CA ASP A 60 -7.10 -9.65 5.71
C ASP A 60 -6.70 -11.04 6.20
N THR A 61 -6.49 -11.96 5.26
CA THR A 61 -5.87 -13.24 5.56
C THR A 61 -4.36 -13.07 5.69
N GLU A 62 -3.82 -13.02 6.91
CA GLU A 62 -2.37 -12.87 7.12
C GLU A 62 -1.53 -14.03 6.57
N LYS A 63 -2.14 -15.22 6.40
CA LYS A 63 -1.47 -16.43 5.91
C LYS A 63 -1.18 -16.33 4.41
N ALA A 64 -0.08 -16.93 3.98
CA ALA A 64 0.22 -17.08 2.56
C ALA A 64 -0.85 -17.94 1.86
N LEU A 65 -1.41 -17.41 0.77
CA LEU A 65 -2.43 -18.09 -0.02
C LEU A 65 -1.82 -18.78 -1.25
N LEU A 66 -2.45 -19.86 -1.68
CA LEU A 66 -2.13 -20.54 -2.94
C LEU A 66 -3.03 -20.01 -4.05
N CYS A 67 -2.48 -19.89 -5.26
CA CYS A 67 -3.26 -19.54 -6.43
C CYS A 67 -4.28 -20.66 -6.73
N PRO A 68 -5.58 -20.36 -6.87
CA PRO A 68 -6.60 -21.37 -7.15
C PRO A 68 -6.48 -22.00 -8.55
N VAL A 69 -5.67 -21.41 -9.44
CA VAL A 69 -5.42 -21.90 -10.80
C VAL A 69 -4.10 -22.67 -10.89
N SER A 70 -3.00 -22.09 -10.40
CA SER A 70 -1.65 -22.67 -10.56
C SER A 70 -1.14 -23.46 -9.35
N GLY A 71 -1.79 -23.36 -8.19
CA GLY A 71 -1.35 -23.97 -6.93
C GLY A 71 -0.08 -23.38 -6.33
N LYS A 72 0.55 -22.38 -6.97
CA LYS A 72 1.76 -21.71 -6.46
C LYS A 72 1.41 -20.69 -5.38
N ILE A 73 2.35 -20.45 -4.47
CA ILE A 73 2.23 -19.40 -3.44
C ILE A 73 2.09 -18.03 -4.09
N MET A 74 1.12 -17.25 -3.61
CA MET A 74 0.88 -15.88 -4.03
C MET A 74 1.72 -14.90 -3.22
N ARG A 75 2.05 -13.78 -3.84
CA ARG A 75 2.84 -12.71 -3.22
C ARG A 75 1.89 -11.68 -2.63
N LYS A 76 2.16 -11.24 -1.40
CA LYS A 76 1.40 -10.16 -0.76
C LYS A 76 1.87 -8.78 -1.21
N PHE A 77 0.93 -7.93 -1.61
CA PHE A 77 1.14 -6.54 -2.01
C PHE A 77 0.31 -5.64 -1.11
N ARG A 78 0.97 -4.73 -0.39
CA ARG A 78 0.27 -3.81 0.49
C ARG A 78 -0.51 -2.78 -0.34
N ILE A 79 -1.75 -2.49 0.05
CA ILE A 79 -2.63 -1.57 -0.68
C ILE A 79 -2.16 -0.12 -0.45
N THR A 80 -2.11 0.32 0.80
CA THR A 80 -1.67 1.68 1.20
C THR A 80 -0.69 1.65 2.39
N ALA A 81 -0.10 2.80 2.73
CA ALA A 81 0.67 2.93 3.97
C ALA A 81 -0.24 2.91 5.21
N ASN A 82 -1.46 3.46 5.09
CA ASN A 82 -2.36 3.81 6.20
C ASN A 82 -2.92 2.61 6.97
N HIS A 83 -2.99 1.42 6.36
CA HIS A 83 -3.49 0.21 7.02
C HIS A 83 -2.71 -1.04 6.60
N THR A 84 -2.92 -2.15 7.29
CA THR A 84 -2.11 -3.37 7.12
C THR A 84 -2.50 -4.26 5.95
N HIS A 85 -3.74 -4.14 5.44
CA HIS A 85 -4.30 -4.99 4.38
C HIS A 85 -3.40 -5.16 3.15
N ARG A 86 -3.38 -6.39 2.62
CA ARG A 86 -2.54 -6.79 1.49
C ARG A 86 -3.28 -7.72 0.55
N LEU A 87 -3.14 -7.46 -0.73
CA LEU A 87 -3.63 -8.31 -1.80
C LEU A 87 -2.69 -9.47 -2.07
N ASP A 88 -3.23 -10.66 -2.35
CA ASP A 88 -2.45 -11.80 -2.78
C ASP A 88 -2.44 -11.91 -4.32
N TYR A 89 -1.26 -11.80 -4.92
CA TYR A 89 -1.07 -11.78 -6.37
C TYR A 89 -0.33 -13.01 -6.91
N SER A 90 -0.88 -13.63 -7.94
CA SER A 90 -0.25 -14.70 -8.71
C SER A 90 0.30 -14.17 -10.04
N ALA A 91 1.59 -13.84 -10.06
CA ALA A 91 2.26 -13.30 -11.26
C ALA A 91 2.23 -14.26 -12.47
N GLY A 92 2.23 -15.58 -12.24
CA GLY A 92 2.20 -16.56 -13.32
C GLY A 92 0.83 -16.72 -13.99
N VAL A 93 -0.24 -16.26 -13.33
CA VAL A 93 -1.62 -16.32 -13.85
C VAL A 93 -2.16 -14.93 -14.17
N GLY A 94 -1.57 -13.87 -13.60
CA GLY A 94 -2.12 -12.51 -13.67
C GLY A 94 -3.36 -12.33 -12.81
N GLY A 95 -3.58 -13.20 -11.81
CA GLY A 95 -4.75 -13.17 -10.95
C GLY A 95 -4.46 -12.62 -9.56
N VAL A 96 -5.44 -11.92 -9.00
CA VAL A 96 -5.43 -11.34 -7.65
C VAL A 96 -6.54 -11.97 -6.84
N TRP A 97 -6.21 -12.30 -5.59
CA TRP A 97 -7.18 -12.62 -4.56
C TRP A 97 -7.44 -11.38 -3.71
N LEU A 98 -8.73 -11.05 -3.59
CA LEU A 98 -9.29 -10.03 -2.71
C LEU A 98 -10.06 -10.76 -1.62
N ASP A 99 -9.67 -10.62 -0.37
CA ASP A 99 -10.49 -11.08 0.74
C ASP A 99 -11.79 -10.26 0.84
N LYS A 100 -12.75 -10.77 1.61
CA LYS A 100 -14.05 -10.12 1.78
C LYS A 100 -13.85 -8.70 2.33
N GLY A 101 -14.43 -7.71 1.67
CA GLY A 101 -14.34 -6.30 2.05
C GLY A 101 -13.12 -5.56 1.49
N GLU A 102 -12.13 -6.25 0.91
CA GLU A 102 -10.92 -5.57 0.40
C GLU A 102 -11.21 -4.72 -0.84
N TRP A 103 -12.19 -5.09 -1.66
CA TRP A 103 -12.59 -4.26 -2.78
C TRP A 103 -13.26 -2.97 -2.31
N GLU A 104 -14.11 -3.05 -1.29
CA GLU A 104 -14.72 -1.90 -0.64
C GLU A 104 -13.66 -1.00 -0.02
N LEU A 105 -12.64 -1.57 0.62
CA LEU A 105 -11.50 -0.83 1.16
C LEU A 105 -10.73 -0.09 0.05
N ILE A 106 -10.46 -0.76 -1.08
CA ILE A 106 -9.82 -0.13 -2.25
C ILE A 106 -10.65 1.05 -2.78
N LYS A 107 -11.98 0.94 -2.77
CA LYS A 107 -12.87 2.06 -3.14
C LYS A 107 -12.78 3.21 -2.12
N GLN A 108 -12.78 2.90 -0.81
CA GLN A 108 -12.65 3.90 0.27
C GLN A 108 -11.34 4.68 0.15
N ASP A 109 -10.25 4.01 -0.21
CA ASP A 109 -8.94 4.62 -0.42
C ASP A 109 -8.85 5.43 -1.74
N GLY A 110 -9.91 5.45 -2.55
CA GLY A 110 -9.89 6.10 -3.88
C GLY A 110 -9.00 5.37 -4.89
N LEU A 111 -8.71 4.08 -4.68
CA LEU A 111 -7.79 3.27 -5.47
C LEU A 111 -8.47 2.32 -6.46
N MET A 112 -9.79 2.46 -6.63
CA MET A 112 -10.58 1.66 -7.58
C MET A 112 -9.99 1.63 -8.99
N THR A 113 -9.45 2.76 -9.47
CA THR A 113 -8.83 2.88 -10.79
C THR A 113 -7.34 2.53 -10.81
N SER A 114 -6.80 2.04 -9.69
CA SER A 114 -5.37 1.78 -9.50
C SER A 114 -5.03 0.33 -9.09
N LEU A 115 -5.95 -0.62 -9.24
CA LEU A 115 -5.71 -2.02 -8.81
C LEU A 115 -4.46 -2.63 -9.46
N ASN A 116 -4.28 -2.44 -10.77
CA ASN A 116 -3.09 -2.92 -11.49
C ASN A 116 -1.80 -2.20 -11.04
N ALA A 117 -1.89 -0.93 -10.62
CA ALA A 117 -0.75 -0.17 -10.12
C ALA A 117 -0.27 -0.66 -8.75
N ILE A 118 -1.18 -1.08 -7.85
CA ILE A 118 -0.86 -1.63 -6.52
C ILE A 118 0.14 -2.80 -6.62
N LEU A 119 0.01 -3.60 -7.67
CA LEU A 119 0.80 -4.81 -7.92
C LEU A 119 2.19 -4.53 -8.50
N THR A 120 2.56 -3.27 -8.70
CA THR A 120 3.85 -2.90 -9.27
C THR A 120 4.93 -2.78 -8.20
N VAL A 121 6.18 -3.03 -8.61
CA VAL A 121 7.35 -2.83 -7.73
C VAL A 121 7.48 -1.37 -7.30
N GLN A 122 7.15 -0.43 -8.19
CA GLN A 122 7.23 1.00 -7.92
C GLN A 122 6.25 1.43 -6.84
N TRP A 123 5.01 0.96 -6.89
CA TRP A 123 4.01 1.19 -5.84
C TRP A 123 4.49 0.69 -4.48
N GLN A 124 4.95 -0.56 -4.41
CA GLN A 124 5.47 -1.14 -3.17
C GLN A 124 6.75 -0.45 -2.67
N LYS A 125 7.55 0.17 -3.55
CA LYS A 125 8.70 1.00 -3.16
C LYS A 125 8.24 2.32 -2.54
N ASN A 126 7.21 2.95 -3.09
CA ASN A 126 6.63 4.17 -2.55
C ASN A 126 6.04 3.93 -1.15
N ILE A 127 5.24 2.87 -0.97
CA ILE A 127 4.70 2.52 0.35
C ILE A 127 5.81 2.33 1.38
N ARG A 128 6.88 1.59 1.04
CA ARG A 128 8.02 1.39 1.96
C ARG A 128 8.70 2.71 2.34
N ARG A 129 8.82 3.63 1.39
CA ARG A 129 9.37 4.97 1.66
C ARG A 129 8.49 5.75 2.61
N ASP A 130 7.18 5.69 2.44
CA ASP A 130 6.23 6.45 3.26
C ASP A 130 6.15 5.88 4.68
N LEU A 131 6.09 4.55 4.83
CA LEU A 131 6.20 3.87 6.13
C LEU A 131 7.54 4.17 6.83
N ALA A 132 8.64 4.24 6.08
CA ALA A 132 9.94 4.59 6.65
C ALA A 132 9.96 6.02 7.18
N LYS A 133 9.36 6.98 6.46
CA LYS A 133 9.24 8.36 6.94
C LYS A 133 8.47 8.43 8.26
N GLU A 134 7.33 7.75 8.36
CA GLU A 134 6.55 7.69 9.60
C GLU A 134 7.34 7.05 10.74
N SER A 135 8.02 5.93 10.45
CA SER A 135 8.85 5.23 11.43
C SER A 135 10.01 6.10 11.93
N PHE A 136 10.66 6.87 11.04
CA PHE A 136 11.72 7.79 11.43
C PHE A 136 11.20 8.98 12.23
N THR A 137 10.03 9.53 11.87
CA THR A 137 9.38 10.59 12.64
C THR A 137 9.12 10.12 14.07
N ALA A 138 8.46 8.96 14.22
CA ALA A 138 8.19 8.37 15.54
C ALA A 138 9.49 8.09 16.32
N PHE A 139 10.50 7.52 15.66
CA PHE A 139 11.81 7.26 16.27
C PHE A 139 12.50 8.53 16.79
N TYR A 140 12.50 9.61 16.01
CA TYR A 140 13.14 10.86 16.43
C TYR A 140 12.34 11.61 17.48
N GLN A 141 11.01 11.55 17.44
CA GLN A 141 10.16 12.09 18.50
C GLN A 141 10.38 11.35 19.82
N ASP A 142 10.44 10.02 19.80
CA ASP A 142 10.75 9.21 20.99
C ASP A 142 12.15 9.53 21.53
N LYS A 143 13.15 9.64 20.63
CA LYS A 143 14.55 9.88 21.02
C LYS A 143 14.82 11.30 21.54
N PHE A 144 14.22 12.31 20.94
CA PHE A 144 14.53 13.72 21.23
C PHE A 144 13.46 14.43 22.06
N GLY A 145 12.23 13.90 22.10
CA GLY A 145 11.04 14.61 22.54
C GLY A 145 10.51 15.58 21.49
N ASP A 146 9.22 15.92 21.58
CA ASP A 146 8.51 16.70 20.54
C ASP A 146 9.10 18.09 20.32
N GLU A 147 9.51 18.78 21.38
CA GLU A 147 10.06 20.14 21.29
C GLU A 147 11.41 20.15 20.55
N ALA A 148 12.33 19.27 20.96
CA ALA A 148 13.65 19.19 20.36
C ALA A 148 13.58 18.67 18.92
N TYR A 149 12.72 17.69 18.65
CA TYR A 149 12.46 17.22 17.29
C TYR A 149 11.96 18.34 16.37
N SER A 150 10.98 19.13 16.85
CA SER A 150 10.43 20.27 16.09
C SER A 150 11.51 21.31 15.78
N LYS A 151 12.35 21.64 16.77
CA LYS A 151 13.49 22.57 16.58
C LYS A 151 14.50 22.04 15.58
N VAL A 152 14.92 20.77 15.70
CA VAL A 152 15.90 20.16 14.77
C VAL A 152 15.35 20.12 13.35
N LYS A 153 14.06 19.81 13.18
CA LYS A 153 13.40 19.83 11.87
C LYS A 153 13.42 21.23 11.26
N ALA A 154 13.00 22.25 12.01
CA ALA A 154 13.00 23.63 11.54
C ALA A 154 14.40 24.14 11.17
N VAL A 155 15.41 23.83 11.99
CA VAL A 155 16.81 24.19 11.70
C VAL A 155 17.29 23.52 10.41
N ARG A 156 16.98 22.23 10.21
CA ARG A 156 17.35 21.51 8.99
C ARG A 156 16.71 22.15 7.75
N GLU A 157 15.41 22.40 7.79
CA GLU A 157 14.66 23.02 6.68
C GLU A 157 15.26 24.39 6.33
N TRP A 158 15.51 25.22 7.34
CA TRP A 158 16.15 26.52 7.17
C TRP A 158 17.55 26.42 6.54
N ILE A 159 18.40 25.45 6.95
CA ILE A 159 19.75 25.27 6.39
C ILE A 159 19.72 24.88 4.91
N GLU A 160 18.79 24.01 4.49
CA GLU A 160 18.72 23.57 3.08
C GLU A 160 18.41 24.73 2.12
N GLU A 161 17.69 25.73 2.61
CA GLU A 161 17.32 26.93 1.85
C GLU A 161 18.47 27.95 1.76
N GLN A 162 19.53 27.82 2.56
CA GLN A 162 20.63 28.78 2.56
C GLN A 162 21.67 28.50 1.47
N PRO A 163 22.21 29.55 0.81
CA PRO A 163 23.31 29.40 -0.14
C PRO A 163 24.59 28.81 0.48
N CYS A 164 24.88 29.15 1.74
CA CYS A 164 26.05 28.71 2.51
C CYS A 164 25.79 27.49 3.41
N LYS A 165 24.95 26.56 2.93
CA LYS A 165 24.54 25.38 3.71
C LYS A 165 25.71 24.48 4.16
N ALA A 166 26.82 24.46 3.42
CA ALA A 166 27.98 23.65 3.78
C ALA A 166 28.68 24.22 5.02
N GLU A 167 28.85 25.54 5.06
CA GLU A 167 29.47 26.27 6.16
C GLU A 167 28.59 26.23 7.42
N LEU A 168 27.27 26.39 7.27
CA LEU A 168 26.33 26.28 8.38
C LEU A 168 26.35 24.90 9.04
N ARG A 169 26.44 23.82 8.24
CA ARG A 169 26.58 22.46 8.77
C ARG A 169 27.90 22.26 9.49
N ALA A 170 29.00 22.77 8.94
CA ALA A 170 30.32 22.69 9.57
C ALA A 170 30.33 23.43 10.91
N TYR A 171 29.73 24.62 10.97
CA TYR A 171 29.59 25.42 12.19
C TYR A 171 28.81 24.66 13.29
N LEU A 172 27.70 24.00 12.93
CA LEU A 172 26.90 23.23 13.90
C LEU A 172 27.58 21.96 14.42
N LEU A 173 28.48 21.37 13.64
CA LEU A 173 29.17 20.12 14.00
C LEU A 173 30.50 20.35 14.71
N ALA A 174 31.03 21.58 14.69
CA ALA A 174 32.27 21.92 15.39
C ALA A 174 32.06 21.88 16.92
N GLU A 175 33.00 21.28 17.65
CA GLU A 175 33.00 21.31 19.13
C GLU A 175 33.12 22.75 19.65
N ASP A 176 33.96 23.56 19.02
CA ASP A 176 34.02 25.01 19.21
C ASP A 176 34.27 25.70 17.86
N PRO A 177 33.23 26.27 17.22
CA PRO A 177 33.35 26.93 15.92
C PRO A 177 34.13 28.26 15.99
N TYR A 178 34.47 28.73 17.19
CA TYR A 178 35.23 29.96 17.42
C TYR A 178 36.65 29.69 17.95
N SER A 179 37.01 28.42 18.17
CA SER A 179 38.35 28.08 18.65
C SER A 179 39.41 28.47 17.61
N ALA A 180 40.43 29.20 18.07
CA ALA A 180 41.52 29.70 17.25
C ALA A 180 42.71 28.72 17.18
N GLU A 181 42.61 27.55 17.81
CA GLU A 181 43.68 26.56 17.87
C GLU A 181 43.30 25.32 17.05
N ARG A 182 44.19 24.98 16.10
CA ARG A 182 44.05 23.83 15.20
C ARG A 182 44.40 22.51 15.88
#